data_AF-A0A849E7W3-F1
#
_entry.id   AF-A0A849E7W3-F1
#
_cell.length_a   1.000
_cell.length_b   1.000
_cell.length_c   1.000
_cell.angle_alpha   90.00
_cell.angle_beta   90.00
_cell.angle_gamma   90.00
#
_symmetry.space_group_name_H-M   'P 1'
#
loop_
_entity.id
_entity.type
_entity.pdbx_description
1 polymer ?
#
loop_
_entity_poly.entity_id
_entity_poly.type
_entity_poly.pdbx_seq_one_letter_code
_entity_poly.pdbx_strand_id
1 'polypeptide(L)'
;MSKHLSSSAIQQFDDEVKHAYQSGGQGLSETVRVRNNVTGDTYNFRKMGAGAATERGPSQSDVTPMDVSHTLVPCTLTNWIAAEYTDIFDAAEVNIDERSELASTIANAMKRRKDQMILDALAAATPAATVATGAAAFTVAHLT
;
A
#
# COMPACT_ATOMS: atom_id res chain seq x y z
N MET A 1 30.07 24.60 15.03
CA MET A 1 28.63 24.35 14.82
C MET A 1 28.33 22.95 15.33
N SER A 2 27.39 22.82 16.25
CA SER A 2 27.13 21.62 17.06
C SER A 2 26.66 20.44 16.21
N LYS A 3 27.06 19.21 16.58
CA LYS A 3 26.76 17.91 15.95
C LYS A 3 25.27 17.50 15.98
N HIS A 4 24.39 18.44 16.24
CA HIS A 4 22.96 18.24 16.31
C HIS A 4 22.34 19.15 15.28
N LEU A 5 21.89 18.56 14.18
CA LEU A 5 20.94 19.16 13.26
C LEU A 5 19.83 19.81 14.12
N SER A 6 19.48 21.08 13.87
CA SER A 6 18.47 21.74 14.70
C SER A 6 17.17 20.95 14.63
N SER A 7 16.44 20.83 15.76
CA SER A 7 15.15 20.12 15.79
C SER A 7 14.18 20.59 14.70
N SER A 8 14.31 21.85 14.25
CA SER A 8 13.53 22.41 13.15
C SER A 8 13.89 21.84 11.78
N ALA A 9 15.17 21.53 11.52
CA ALA A 9 15.62 20.96 10.26
C ALA A 9 15.21 19.49 10.10
N ILE A 10 15.17 18.74 11.21
CA ILE A 10 14.60 17.38 11.24
C ILE A 10 13.10 17.42 10.91
N GLN A 11 12.36 18.33 11.56
CA GLN A 11 10.92 18.48 11.33
C GLN A 11 10.63 18.91 9.88
N GLN A 12 11.40 19.86 9.35
CA GLN A 12 11.23 20.33 7.98
C GLN A 12 11.46 19.20 6.97
N PHE A 13 12.49 18.38 7.15
CA PHE A 13 12.76 17.26 6.25
C PHE A 13 11.65 16.19 6.33
N ASP A 14 11.18 15.87 7.54
CA ASP A 14 10.05 14.96 7.72
C ASP A 14 8.77 15.46 7.02
N ASP A 15 8.48 16.76 7.12
CA ASP A 15 7.35 17.38 6.43
C ASP A 15 7.52 17.37 4.90
N GLU A 16 8.74 17.61 4.40
CA GLU A 16 9.07 17.52 2.97
C GLU A 16 8.88 16.10 2.42
N VAL A 17 9.35 15.08 3.14
CA VAL A 17 9.15 13.66 2.77
C VAL A 17 7.66 13.31 2.75
N LYS A 18 6.90 13.71 3.77
CA LYS A 18 5.45 13.47 3.83
C LYS A 18 4.70 14.18 2.70
N HIS A 19 5.08 15.41 2.39
CA HIS A 19 4.48 16.16 1.30
C HIS A 19 4.78 15.51 -0.07
N ALA A 20 6.03 15.12 -0.33
CA ALA A 20 6.42 14.38 -1.54
C ALA A 20 5.69 13.02 -1.64
N TYR A 21 5.50 12.35 -0.50
CA TYR A 21 4.74 11.11 -0.44
C TYR A 21 3.27 11.34 -0.80
N GLN A 22 2.65 12.43 -0.37
CA GLN A 22 1.25 12.73 -0.70
C GLN A 22 1.08 13.22 -2.15
N SER A 23 2.05 13.95 -2.71
CA SER A 23 1.93 14.59 -4.03
C SER A 23 2.12 13.62 -5.21
N GLY A 24 3.03 12.64 -5.10
CA GLY A 24 3.40 11.78 -6.23
C GLY A 24 2.41 10.65 -6.59
N GLY A 25 1.10 10.87 -6.49
CA GLY A 25 0.05 9.92 -6.92
C GLY A 25 -0.20 8.72 -5.99
N GLN A 26 -1.38 8.11 -6.16
CA GLN A 26 -1.98 7.12 -5.23
C GLN A 26 -1.69 5.65 -5.58
N GLY A 27 -0.97 5.37 -6.69
CA GLY A 27 -0.56 4.02 -7.09
C GLY A 27 -1.71 3.00 -7.08
N LEU A 28 -1.46 1.80 -6.56
CA LEU A 28 -2.47 0.74 -6.44
C LEU A 28 -3.40 0.93 -5.22
N SER A 29 -3.20 1.97 -4.41
CA SER A 29 -3.92 2.19 -3.16
C SER A 29 -5.42 2.37 -3.36
N GLU A 30 -5.85 2.92 -4.49
CA GLU A 30 -7.27 3.13 -4.83
C GLU A 30 -7.97 1.84 -5.26
N THR A 31 -7.21 0.80 -5.61
CA THR A 31 -7.76 -0.49 -6.03
C THR A 31 -8.10 -1.41 -4.85
N VAL A 32 -7.72 -1.01 -3.62
CA VAL A 32 -7.90 -1.80 -2.40
C VAL A 32 -8.64 -1.01 -1.32
N ARG A 33 -9.31 -1.73 -0.40
CA ARG A 33 -9.91 -1.09 0.78
C ARG A 33 -8.82 -0.81 1.81
N VAL A 34 -8.57 0.47 2.07
CA VAL A 34 -7.58 0.91 3.06
C VAL A 34 -8.23 1.18 4.41
N ARG A 35 -7.58 0.79 5.50
CA ARG A 35 -7.93 1.21 6.87
C ARG A 35 -6.71 1.82 7.55
N ASN A 36 -6.80 3.11 7.84
CA ASN A 36 -5.77 3.85 8.56
C ASN A 36 -6.01 3.79 10.08
N ASN A 37 -4.97 4.10 10.86
CA ASN A 37 -5.03 4.22 12.32
C ASN A 37 -5.46 2.93 13.05
N VAL A 38 -4.99 1.78 12.57
CA VAL A 38 -5.17 0.50 13.27
C VAL A 38 -4.30 0.50 14.53
N THR A 39 -4.89 0.14 15.66
CA THR A 39 -4.17 -0.08 16.92
C THR A 39 -3.89 -1.57 17.09
N GLY A 40 -2.62 -1.94 17.26
CA GLY A 40 -2.16 -3.33 17.31
C GLY A 40 -1.68 -3.87 15.96
N ASP A 41 -1.25 -5.14 15.94
CA ASP A 41 -0.48 -5.68 14.81
C ASP A 41 -1.35 -6.25 13.68
N THR A 42 -2.67 -6.34 13.84
CA THR A 42 -3.55 -6.97 12.84
C THR A 42 -4.91 -6.29 12.78
N TYR A 43 -5.43 -6.12 11.57
CA TYR A 43 -6.81 -5.70 11.32
C TYR A 43 -7.56 -6.73 10.47
N ASN A 44 -8.78 -7.05 10.88
CA ASN A 44 -9.61 -8.03 10.19
C ASN A 44 -10.65 -7.33 9.31
N PHE A 45 -10.53 -7.50 8.00
CA PHE A 45 -11.54 -7.04 7.05
C PHE A 45 -12.71 -8.03 7.00
N ARG A 46 -13.94 -7.51 7.12
CA ARG A 46 -15.16 -8.30 6.94
C ARG A 46 -15.49 -8.39 5.46
N LYS A 47 -15.53 -9.61 4.92
CA LYS A 47 -15.99 -9.91 3.57
C LYS A 47 -17.41 -10.47 3.65
N MET A 48 -18.30 -9.88 2.85
CA MET A 48 -19.66 -10.35 2.67
C MET A 48 -19.69 -11.26 1.44
N GLY A 49 -20.40 -12.38 1.52
CA GLY A 49 -20.67 -13.25 0.38
C GLY A 49 -21.50 -12.55 -0.68
N ALA A 50 -21.45 -13.07 -1.91
CA ALA A 50 -22.39 -12.66 -2.94
C ALA A 50 -23.74 -13.33 -2.67
N GLY A 51 -24.83 -12.61 -2.89
CA GLY A 51 -26.16 -13.20 -2.91
C GLY A 51 -26.82 -12.95 -4.26
N ALA A 52 -27.75 -13.82 -4.63
CA ALA A 52 -28.52 -13.71 -5.87
C ALA A 52 -29.92 -13.15 -5.59
N ALA A 53 -30.39 -12.25 -6.46
CA ALA A 53 -31.77 -11.78 -6.43
C ALA A 53 -32.70 -12.86 -7.02
N THR A 54 -33.83 -13.10 -6.36
CA THR A 54 -34.88 -13.98 -6.85
C THR A 54 -36.06 -13.15 -7.37
N GLU A 55 -36.76 -13.67 -8.37
CA GLU A 55 -37.96 -13.03 -8.91
C GLU A 55 -39.07 -13.03 -7.85
N ARG A 56 -39.86 -11.95 -7.80
CA ARG A 56 -40.94 -11.84 -6.82
C ARG A 56 -42.03 -12.85 -7.16
N GLY A 57 -42.32 -13.75 -6.22
CA GLY A 57 -43.43 -14.68 -6.35
C GLY A 57 -44.81 -13.99 -6.35
N PRO A 58 -45.90 -14.74 -6.55
CA PRO A 58 -47.26 -14.23 -6.53
C PRO A 58 -47.58 -13.44 -5.25
N SER A 59 -48.59 -12.58 -5.28
CA SER A 59 -49.05 -11.87 -4.08
C SER A 59 -49.34 -12.86 -2.96
N GLN A 60 -48.64 -12.70 -1.82
CA GLN A 60 -48.63 -13.58 -0.64
C GLN A 60 -47.70 -14.82 -0.67
N SER A 61 -46.71 -14.91 -1.58
CA SER A 61 -45.69 -15.97 -1.51
C SER A 61 -44.62 -15.71 -0.45
N ASP A 62 -44.20 -16.75 0.27
CA ASP A 62 -43.07 -16.67 1.20
C ASP A 62 -41.76 -16.35 0.45
N VAL A 63 -40.95 -15.46 1.05
CA VAL A 63 -39.65 -15.05 0.51
C VAL A 63 -38.56 -15.78 1.26
N THR A 64 -37.82 -16.66 0.58
CA THR A 64 -36.62 -17.29 1.16
C THR A 64 -35.49 -16.26 1.25
N PRO A 65 -34.91 -16.03 2.44
CA PRO A 65 -33.77 -15.13 2.61
C PRO A 65 -32.50 -15.62 1.89
N MET A 66 -31.62 -14.70 1.52
CA MET A 66 -30.42 -14.98 0.72
C MET A 66 -29.27 -15.68 1.48
N ASP A 67 -29.38 -15.86 2.80
CA ASP A 67 -28.39 -16.51 3.68
C ASP A 67 -26.92 -16.24 3.33
N VAL A 68 -26.58 -14.94 3.22
CA VAL A 68 -25.25 -14.49 2.79
C VAL A 68 -24.19 -14.90 3.81
N SER A 69 -23.10 -15.53 3.35
CA SER A 69 -21.99 -15.92 4.22
C SER A 69 -21.09 -14.74 4.60
N HIS A 70 -20.54 -14.77 5.81
CA HIS A 70 -19.67 -13.72 6.34
C HIS A 70 -18.33 -14.33 6.71
N THR A 71 -17.24 -13.75 6.21
CA THR A 71 -15.88 -14.20 6.56
C THR A 71 -15.01 -13.03 6.99
N LEU A 72 -13.99 -13.32 7.81
CA LEU A 72 -13.00 -12.36 8.24
C LEU A 72 -11.67 -12.68 7.54
N VAL A 73 -11.07 -11.66 6.93
CA VAL A 73 -9.76 -11.74 6.30
C VAL A 73 -8.77 -10.94 7.15
N PRO A 74 -7.82 -11.58 7.84
CA PRO A 74 -6.82 -10.88 8.63
C PRO A 74 -5.76 -10.21 7.75
N CYS A 75 -5.32 -9.02 8.15
CA CYS A 75 -4.21 -8.30 7.55
C CYS A 75 -3.24 -7.87 8.66
N THR A 76 -1.98 -8.34 8.58
CA THR A 76 -0.93 -8.04 9.55
C THR A 76 -0.15 -6.82 9.13
N LEU A 77 0.08 -5.89 10.06
CA LEU A 77 0.89 -4.70 9.82
C LEU A 77 2.38 -5.06 9.84
N THR A 78 3.14 -4.50 8.90
CA THR A 78 4.59 -4.69 8.80
C THR A 78 5.29 -3.34 8.74
N ASN A 79 6.49 -3.26 9.31
CA ASN A 79 7.27 -2.03 9.39
C ASN A 79 8.34 -2.02 8.29
N TRP A 80 8.42 -0.93 7.53
CA TRP A 80 9.40 -0.72 6.48
C TRP A 80 10.13 0.60 6.70
N ILE A 81 11.44 0.60 6.40
CA ILE A 81 12.30 1.79 6.48
C ILE A 81 13.00 1.98 5.14
N ALA A 82 13.17 3.23 4.74
CA ALA A 82 14.03 3.65 3.65
C ALA A 82 14.97 4.71 4.22
N ALA A 83 16.23 4.34 4.44
CA ALA A 83 17.24 5.21 5.03
C ALA A 83 18.27 5.58 3.97
N GLU A 84 18.68 6.85 3.96
CA GLU A 84 19.73 7.37 3.10
C GLU A 84 20.61 8.33 3.91
N TYR A 85 21.91 8.37 3.62
CA TYR A 85 22.87 9.24 4.30
C TYR A 85 23.24 10.41 3.39
N THR A 86 23.26 11.62 3.96
CA THR A 86 23.79 12.82 3.30
C THR A 86 24.64 13.59 4.30
N ASP A 87 25.78 14.10 3.84
CA ASP A 87 26.64 14.97 4.66
C ASP A 87 26.31 16.44 4.38
N ILE A 88 26.28 17.22 5.45
CA ILE A 88 26.01 18.66 5.42
C ILE A 88 27.15 19.45 4.76
N PHE A 89 28.36 18.89 4.74
CA PHE A 89 29.51 19.51 4.10
C PHE A 89 29.47 19.30 2.58
N ASP A 90 29.12 18.10 2.13
CA ASP A 90 28.98 17.78 0.71
C ASP A 90 27.78 18.51 0.08
N ALA A 91 26.71 18.73 0.84
CA ALA A 91 25.56 19.54 0.43
C ALA A 91 25.93 21.00 0.07
N ALA A 92 27.05 21.54 0.57
CA ALA A 92 27.53 22.88 0.22
C ALA A 92 28.38 22.90 -1.06
N GLU A 93 28.87 21.75 -1.51
CA GLU A 93 29.73 21.62 -2.70
C GLU A 93 28.91 21.37 -3.99
N VAL A 94 27.70 20.85 -3.84
CA VAL A 94 26.80 20.58 -4.96
C VAL A 94 25.86 21.76 -5.24
N ASN A 95 25.67 22.08 -6.53
CA ASN A 95 24.77 23.16 -6.97
C ASN A 95 23.27 22.80 -6.91
N ILE A 96 22.92 21.62 -6.41
CA ILE A 96 21.56 21.12 -6.32
C ILE A 96 21.14 21.01 -4.85
N ASP A 97 19.85 21.23 -4.58
CA ASP A 97 19.27 20.98 -3.27
C ASP A 97 19.06 19.46 -3.07
N GLU A 98 20.12 18.77 -2.65
CA GLU A 98 20.10 17.33 -2.39
C GLU A 98 19.01 16.93 -1.40
N ARG A 99 18.66 17.80 -0.44
CA ARG A 99 17.62 17.48 0.55
C ARG A 99 16.28 17.25 -0.13
N SER A 100 15.92 18.09 -1.09
CA SER A 100 14.64 17.99 -1.81
C SER A 100 14.56 16.76 -2.72
N GLU A 101 15.68 16.42 -3.38
CA GLU A 101 15.79 15.25 -4.26
C GLU A 101 15.81 13.94 -3.46
N LEU A 102 16.50 13.92 -2.32
CA LEU A 102 16.50 12.81 -1.39
C LEU A 102 15.11 12.60 -0.77
N ALA A 103 14.42 13.67 -0.38
CA ALA A 103 13.05 13.57 0.13
C ALA A 103 12.11 12.91 -0.89
N SER A 104 12.23 13.31 -2.16
CA SER A 104 11.47 12.73 -3.27
C SER A 104 11.83 11.26 -3.52
N THR A 105 13.12 10.93 -3.45
CA THR A 105 13.62 9.57 -3.66
C THR A 105 13.13 8.61 -2.57
N ILE A 106 13.22 9.01 -1.30
CA ILE A 106 12.73 8.25 -0.14
C ILE A 106 11.21 8.06 -0.25
N ALA A 107 10.47 9.13 -0.55
CA ALA A 107 9.02 9.05 -0.72
C ALA A 107 8.63 8.05 -1.83
N ASN A 108 9.31 8.09 -2.98
CA ASN A 108 9.06 7.18 -4.09
C ASN A 108 9.44 5.72 -3.76
N ALA A 109 10.53 5.49 -3.02
CA ALA A 109 10.90 4.16 -2.55
C ALA A 109 9.81 3.55 -1.64
N MET A 110 9.29 4.33 -0.69
CA MET A 110 8.21 3.91 0.20
C MET A 110 6.91 3.59 -0.56
N LYS A 111 6.60 4.34 -1.63
CA LYS A 111 5.45 4.05 -2.50
C LYS A 111 5.57 2.72 -3.21
N ARG A 112 6.71 2.46 -3.86
CA ARG A 112 6.95 1.18 -4.54
C ARG A 112 6.83 0.01 -3.56
N ARG A 113 7.31 0.17 -2.33
CA ARG A 113 7.15 -0.85 -1.28
C ARG A 113 5.67 -1.10 -0.94
N LYS A 114 4.86 -0.05 -0.82
CA LYS A 114 3.42 -0.18 -0.59
C LYS A 114 2.73 -0.92 -1.74
N ASP A 115 3.04 -0.56 -2.98
CA ASP A 115 2.48 -1.24 -4.15
C ASP A 115 2.91 -2.71 -4.21
N GLN A 116 4.17 -3.02 -3.87
CA GLN A 116 4.65 -4.41 -3.80
C GLN A 116 3.86 -5.23 -2.77
N MET A 117 3.55 -4.68 -1.59
CA MET A 117 2.72 -5.40 -0.60
C MET A 117 1.32 -5.74 -1.14
N ILE A 118 0.74 -4.86 -1.96
CA ILE A 118 -0.56 -5.12 -2.60
C ILE A 118 -0.41 -6.23 -3.65
N LEU A 119 0.65 -6.20 -4.46
CA LEU A 119 0.92 -7.22 -5.47
C LEU A 119 1.20 -8.60 -4.85
N ASP A 120 1.98 -8.65 -3.76
CA ASP A 120 2.28 -9.89 -3.05
C ASP A 120 1.00 -10.51 -2.46
N ALA A 121 0.14 -9.67 -1.85
CA ALA A 121 -1.15 -10.10 -1.34
C ALA A 121 -2.08 -10.59 -2.46
N LEU A 122 -2.08 -9.94 -3.63
CA LEU A 122 -2.84 -10.38 -4.80
C LEU A 122 -2.33 -11.72 -5.33
N ALA A 123 -1.01 -11.89 -5.47
CA ALA A 123 -0.39 -13.14 -5.90
C ALA A 123 -0.73 -14.30 -4.96
N ALA A 124 -0.76 -14.05 -3.64
CA ALA A 124 -1.16 -15.04 -2.65
C ALA A 124 -2.68 -15.34 -2.64
N ALA A 125 -3.52 -14.35 -2.95
CA ALA A 125 -4.98 -14.48 -2.94
C ALA A 125 -5.55 -15.09 -4.23
N THR A 126 -4.80 -15.04 -5.33
CA THR A 126 -5.20 -15.70 -6.57
C THR A 126 -5.12 -17.20 -6.30
N PRO A 127 -6.23 -17.96 -6.38
CA PRO A 127 -6.13 -19.42 -6.46
C PRO A 127 -5.14 -19.70 -7.58
N ALA A 128 -4.34 -20.76 -7.51
CA ALA A 128 -3.59 -21.22 -8.67
C ALA A 128 -4.59 -21.47 -9.81
N ALA A 129 -4.93 -20.44 -10.57
CA ALA A 129 -5.25 -20.55 -11.96
C ALA A 129 -3.93 -21.06 -12.52
N THR A 130 -3.79 -22.38 -12.53
CA THR A 130 -3.03 -23.07 -13.55
C THR A 130 -3.50 -22.47 -14.86
N VAL A 131 -2.88 -21.37 -15.28
CA VAL A 131 -2.78 -21.03 -16.67
C VAL A 131 -2.09 -22.26 -17.23
N ALA A 132 -2.85 -23.11 -17.91
CA ALA A 132 -2.28 -24.26 -18.59
C ALA A 132 -1.08 -23.73 -19.38
N THR A 133 0.08 -24.33 -19.18
CA THR A 133 1.35 -23.89 -19.73
C THR A 133 1.31 -23.96 -21.26
N GLY A 134 0.73 -22.95 -21.88
CA GLY A 134 0.90 -22.61 -23.29
C GLY A 134 2.09 -21.68 -23.37
N ALA A 135 3.13 -22.11 -24.09
CA ALA A 135 4.43 -21.47 -24.13
C ALA A 135 4.39 -19.95 -24.40
N ALA A 136 5.28 -19.24 -23.69
CA ALA A 136 5.76 -17.87 -23.88
C ALA A 136 4.94 -16.69 -23.28
N ALA A 137 5.57 -16.05 -22.27
CA ALA A 137 5.65 -14.59 -22.09
C ALA A 137 4.71 -13.84 -21.12
N PHE A 138 4.52 -14.31 -19.87
CA PHE A 138 4.19 -13.37 -18.78
C PHE A 138 4.77 -13.81 -17.43
N THR A 139 6.04 -13.49 -17.18
CA THR A 139 6.65 -13.62 -15.85
C THR A 139 6.36 -12.35 -15.07
N VAL A 140 5.83 -12.48 -13.85
CA VAL A 140 5.61 -11.35 -12.94
C VAL A 140 6.97 -10.72 -12.63
N ALA A 141 7.13 -9.44 -12.97
CA ALA A 141 8.33 -8.69 -12.62
C ALA A 141 8.32 -8.42 -11.11
N HIS A 142 9.33 -8.89 -10.38
CA HIS A 142 9.61 -8.45 -9.02
C HIS A 142 10.83 -7.52 -9.05
N LEU A 143 10.73 -6.35 -8.43
CA LEU A 143 11.87 -5.47 -8.21
C LEU A 143 12.66 -6.03 -7.02
N THR A 144 13.91 -6.43 -7.26
CA THR A 144 14.88 -6.79 -6.21
C THR A 144 15.34 -5.55 -5.45
#